data_AF-A0A0C2GDF1-F1
#
_entry.id   AF-A0A0C2GDF1-F1
#
_cell.length_a   1.000
_cell.length_b   1.000
_cell.length_c   1.000
_cell.angle_alpha   90.00
_cell.angle_beta   90.00
_cell.angle_gamma   90.00
#
_symmetry.space_group_name_H-M   'P 1'
#
loop_
_entity.id
_entity.type
_entity.pdbx_description
1 polymer ?
#
loop_
_entity_poly.entity_id
_entity_poly.type
_entity_poly.pdbx_seq_one_letter_code
_entity_poly.pdbx_strand_id
1 'polypeptide(L)'
;MQGQNLKMKRSIAKEQQRAFKMWQRRGGNARQGQRGPGGRYPGERPKERLPSVQVRPDWRVIEEMDFPRLLKLNLPGVGSGEDIDKHQYGTLHFYDKTIDRVSVRTPITLQRCGGNFYNVTTTEDPVIEELAQQGIGNVFATDIILATLMTAPRSVYSWDIVAHRVGDKLFLDKRDTGGISNPVDALTVSETSGDPPSFEGAGINNAKDLATEALFINQNFRRQVLKRNEHPYVMAHPRAPFEEEGGESGCGYRYRKWTLGKNANGKPIEVVCRTEHDGVMAGPSGDVQYLTIKSFNEWDSSQSGGVDWRVKLDGQKGAVLATEIKNNSCKLAKWTVQVRTRFDANELIF
;
A
#
# COMPACT_ATOMS: atom_id res chain seq x y z
N MET A 1 11.23 21.50 -23.10
CA MET A 1 10.23 20.60 -22.50
C MET A 1 10.40 20.39 -20.98
N GLN A 2 11.16 21.23 -20.26
CA GLN A 2 11.34 21.09 -18.79
C GLN A 2 10.26 21.79 -17.94
N GLY A 3 9.44 22.67 -18.53
CA GLY A 3 8.47 23.51 -17.79
C GLY A 3 7.08 22.90 -17.52
N GLN A 4 6.72 21.77 -18.14
CA GLN A 4 5.42 21.11 -17.93
C GLN A 4 5.44 20.12 -16.75
N ASN A 5 6.55 19.41 -16.51
CA ASN A 5 6.67 18.45 -15.41
C ASN A 5 6.66 19.10 -14.01
N LEU A 6 7.20 20.32 -13.87
CA LEU A 6 7.14 21.08 -12.61
C LEU A 6 5.73 21.60 -12.27
N LYS A 7 4.86 21.77 -13.27
CA LYS A 7 3.46 22.19 -13.06
C LYS A 7 2.58 21.04 -12.57
N MET A 8 2.90 19.79 -12.93
CA MET A 8 2.14 18.60 -12.52
C MET A 8 2.45 18.19 -11.06
N LYS A 9 3.71 18.23 -10.63
CA LYS A 9 4.11 17.94 -9.23
C LYS A 9 3.56 18.94 -8.21
N ARG A 10 3.48 20.23 -8.56
CA ARG A 10 2.80 21.27 -7.76
C ARG A 10 1.28 21.05 -7.62
N SER A 11 0.68 20.16 -8.43
CA SER A 11 -0.75 19.86 -8.37
C SER A 11 -1.11 18.99 -7.18
N ILE A 12 -0.35 17.91 -6.93
CA ILE A 12 -0.69 16.88 -5.94
C ILE A 12 -0.64 17.42 -4.50
N ALA A 13 0.42 18.14 -4.13
CA ALA A 13 0.53 18.74 -2.80
C ALA A 13 -0.57 19.80 -2.55
N LYS A 14 -0.93 20.55 -3.59
CA LYS A 14 -1.95 21.62 -3.54
C LYS A 14 -3.37 21.03 -3.51
N GLU A 15 -3.56 19.85 -4.11
CA GLU A 15 -4.80 19.08 -4.12
C GLU A 15 -5.01 18.36 -2.78
N GLN A 16 -3.97 17.77 -2.18
CA GLN A 16 -3.99 17.25 -0.82
C GLN A 16 -4.35 18.35 0.20
N GLN A 17 -3.81 19.57 0.04
CA GLN A 17 -4.13 20.72 0.90
C GLN A 17 -5.56 21.27 0.68
N ARG A 18 -6.10 21.17 -0.53
CA ARG A 18 -7.49 21.55 -0.85
C ARG A 18 -8.50 20.54 -0.33
N ALA A 19 -8.24 19.24 -0.50
CA ALA A 19 -9.03 18.17 0.09
C ALA A 19 -9.06 18.27 1.63
N PHE A 20 -7.92 18.58 2.25
CA PHE A 20 -7.81 18.82 3.68
C PHE A 20 -8.64 20.03 4.17
N LYS A 21 -8.67 21.14 3.42
CA LYS A 21 -9.51 22.30 3.73
C LYS A 21 -11.00 22.03 3.52
N MET A 22 -11.37 21.17 2.58
CA MET A 22 -12.77 20.74 2.39
C MET A 22 -13.22 19.77 3.49
N TRP A 23 -12.34 18.90 3.99
CA TRP A 23 -12.58 18.02 5.14
C TRP A 23 -12.85 18.83 6.42
N GLN A 24 -12.07 19.89 6.69
CA GLN A 24 -12.30 20.77 7.86
C GLN A 24 -13.65 21.52 7.82
N ARG A 25 -14.18 21.82 6.64
CA ARG A 25 -15.44 22.58 6.49
C ARG A 25 -16.71 21.74 6.65
N ARG A 26 -16.63 20.42 6.65
CA ARG A 26 -17.80 19.50 6.75
C ARG A 26 -18.11 19.01 8.17
N GLY A 27 -17.34 19.44 9.17
CA GLY A 27 -17.64 19.15 10.58
C GLY A 27 -18.77 20.02 11.11
N GLY A 28 -20.03 19.62 10.89
CA GLY A 28 -21.18 20.31 11.48
C GLY A 28 -22.53 19.69 11.12
N ASN A 29 -23.12 18.99 12.09
CA ASN A 29 -24.53 18.57 12.20
C ASN A 29 -25.12 17.69 11.09
N ALA A 30 -25.20 16.38 11.36
CA ALA A 30 -26.18 15.49 10.75
C ALA A 30 -27.13 14.95 11.83
N ARG A 31 -28.37 15.47 11.84
CA ARG A 31 -29.46 14.99 12.69
C ARG A 31 -29.86 13.57 12.27
N GLN A 32 -29.95 12.67 13.25
CA GLN A 32 -30.46 11.31 13.14
C GLN A 32 -31.88 11.29 12.53
N GLY A 33 -32.04 10.51 11.45
CA GLY A 33 -33.34 10.07 10.95
C GLY A 33 -33.61 8.64 11.41
N GLN A 34 -34.68 8.46 12.20
CA GLN A 34 -35.22 7.18 12.66
C GLN A 34 -35.50 6.20 11.50
N ARG A 35 -35.11 4.93 11.65
CA ARG A 35 -35.63 3.81 10.84
C ARG A 35 -36.68 3.05 11.65
N GLY A 36 -37.90 2.96 11.10
CA GLY A 36 -38.98 2.12 11.61
C GLY A 36 -38.81 0.63 11.25
N PRO A 37 -39.51 -0.29 11.94
CA PRO A 37 -39.27 -1.73 11.87
C PRO A 37 -40.13 -2.40 10.78
N GLY A 38 -39.49 -3.13 9.86
CA GLY A 38 -40.22 -3.88 8.83
C GLY A 38 -39.34 -4.70 7.88
N GLY A 39 -39.28 -6.01 8.16
CA GLY A 39 -39.10 -7.15 7.27
C GLY A 39 -38.30 -7.06 5.96
N ARG A 40 -37.23 -7.84 5.87
CA ARG A 40 -36.98 -8.90 4.85
C ARG A 40 -35.58 -9.47 5.06
N TYR A 41 -35.47 -10.80 5.11
CA TYR A 41 -34.18 -11.50 5.02
C TYR A 41 -33.44 -10.99 3.77
N PRO A 42 -32.25 -10.38 3.89
CA PRO A 42 -31.51 -9.96 2.72
C PRO A 42 -30.89 -11.20 2.08
N GLY A 43 -31.57 -11.74 1.07
CA GLY A 43 -30.86 -12.43 -0.01
C GLY A 43 -29.74 -11.51 -0.49
N GLU A 44 -28.56 -12.07 -0.67
CA GLU A 44 -27.32 -11.39 -1.05
C GLU A 44 -27.60 -10.32 -2.11
N ARG A 45 -27.69 -9.05 -1.69
CA ARG A 45 -27.69 -7.95 -2.64
C ARG A 45 -26.35 -8.04 -3.37
N PRO A 46 -26.32 -8.00 -4.71
CA PRO A 46 -25.06 -7.89 -5.44
C PRO A 46 -24.32 -6.70 -4.86
N LYS A 47 -23.19 -6.95 -4.18
CA LYS A 47 -22.32 -5.91 -3.65
C LYS A 47 -21.97 -5.02 -4.84
N GLU A 48 -22.44 -3.77 -4.88
CA GLU A 48 -22.14 -2.85 -5.97
C GLU A 48 -20.63 -2.65 -6.03
N ARG A 49 -20.00 -3.17 -7.09
CA ARG A 49 -18.57 -3.03 -7.33
C ARG A 49 -18.39 -1.90 -8.32
N LEU A 50 -17.84 -0.78 -7.87
CA LEU A 50 -17.44 0.28 -8.79
C LEU A 50 -16.22 -0.19 -9.59
N PRO A 51 -16.27 -0.13 -10.94
CA PRO A 51 -15.13 -0.49 -11.75
C PRO A 51 -14.02 0.55 -11.55
N SER A 52 -12.78 0.10 -11.43
CA SER A 52 -11.62 1.00 -11.37
C SER A 52 -11.35 1.70 -12.70
N VAL A 53 -11.96 1.20 -13.78
CA VAL A 53 -11.87 1.78 -15.12
C VAL A 53 -13.14 1.62 -15.93
N GLN A 54 -13.43 2.67 -16.70
CA GLN A 54 -14.43 2.59 -17.74
C GLN A 54 -13.88 1.77 -18.92
N VAL A 55 -14.40 0.55 -19.07
CA VAL A 55 -14.09 -0.32 -20.22
C VAL A 55 -14.58 0.35 -21.49
N ARG A 56 -13.71 0.45 -22.50
CA ARG A 56 -14.06 1.07 -23.78
C ARG A 56 -14.44 0.01 -24.83
N PRO A 57 -15.32 0.33 -25.80
CA PRO A 57 -15.76 -0.64 -26.80
C PRO A 57 -14.65 -1.17 -27.73
N ASP A 58 -13.56 -0.43 -27.88
CA ASP A 58 -12.40 -0.78 -28.71
C ASP A 58 -11.43 -1.75 -28.02
N TRP A 59 -11.61 -2.01 -26.72
CA TRP A 59 -10.76 -2.92 -25.98
C TRP A 59 -11.02 -4.36 -26.37
N ARG A 60 -9.93 -5.11 -26.63
CA ARG A 60 -9.98 -6.52 -26.99
C ARG A 60 -9.61 -7.37 -25.78
N VAL A 61 -10.47 -8.32 -25.45
CA VAL A 61 -10.17 -9.35 -24.45
C VAL A 61 -9.13 -10.30 -25.03
N ILE A 62 -7.99 -10.43 -24.36
CA ILE A 62 -6.91 -11.36 -24.74
C ILE A 62 -7.05 -12.67 -23.99
N GLU A 63 -7.26 -12.59 -22.68
CA GLU A 63 -7.42 -13.75 -21.81
C GLU A 63 -8.31 -13.39 -20.62
N GLU A 64 -9.09 -14.37 -20.15
CA GLU A 64 -9.85 -14.29 -18.92
C GLU A 64 -9.44 -15.44 -17.99
N MET A 65 -9.22 -15.11 -16.72
CA MET A 65 -8.90 -16.07 -15.67
C MET A 65 -9.77 -15.81 -14.44
N ASP A 66 -10.43 -16.85 -13.95
CA ASP A 66 -11.16 -16.80 -12.70
C ASP A 66 -10.23 -17.10 -11.49
N PHE A 67 -10.71 -16.76 -10.29
CA PHE A 67 -9.93 -16.97 -9.07
C PHE A 67 -9.59 -18.46 -8.81
N PRO A 68 -10.50 -19.44 -9.04
CA PRO A 68 -10.15 -20.86 -8.92
C PRO A 68 -8.99 -21.31 -9.81
N ARG A 69 -8.87 -20.78 -11.04
CA ARG A 69 -7.71 -21.06 -11.90
C ARG A 69 -6.44 -20.41 -11.37
N LEU A 70 -6.50 -19.15 -10.93
CA LEU A 70 -5.34 -18.45 -10.35
C LEU A 70 -4.78 -19.17 -9.11
N LEU A 71 -5.66 -19.68 -8.23
CA LEU A 71 -5.26 -20.38 -7.00
C LEU A 71 -4.53 -21.72 -7.26
N LYS A 72 -4.65 -22.28 -8.47
CA LYS A 72 -3.97 -23.54 -8.86
C LYS A 72 -2.58 -23.28 -9.47
N LEU A 73 -2.25 -22.04 -9.80
CA LEU A 73 -0.94 -21.71 -10.35
C LEU A 73 0.14 -21.89 -9.29
N ASN A 74 1.29 -22.43 -9.69
CA ASN A 74 2.43 -22.62 -8.81
C ASN A 74 3.73 -22.44 -9.61
N LEU A 75 4.66 -21.69 -9.03
CA LEU A 75 6.01 -21.49 -9.56
C LEU A 75 7.03 -21.77 -8.44
N PRO A 76 7.42 -23.04 -8.23
CA PRO A 76 8.40 -23.40 -7.21
C PRO A 76 9.82 -23.00 -7.65
N GLY A 77 10.74 -22.93 -6.69
CA GLY A 77 12.17 -22.73 -6.96
C GLY A 77 12.57 -21.28 -7.27
N VAL A 78 11.70 -20.30 -7.01
CA VAL A 78 12.08 -18.88 -7.03
C VAL A 78 12.92 -18.58 -5.80
N GLY A 79 14.18 -18.20 -6.00
CA GLY A 79 15.12 -17.83 -4.94
C GLY A 79 14.83 -16.45 -4.32
N SER A 80 15.66 -16.06 -3.36
CA SER A 80 15.64 -14.70 -2.81
C SER A 80 16.02 -13.68 -3.87
N GLY A 81 15.46 -12.47 -3.76
CA GLY A 81 15.83 -11.39 -4.67
C GLY A 81 17.26 -10.94 -4.42
N GLU A 82 17.99 -10.63 -5.47
CA GLU A 82 19.34 -10.10 -5.41
C GLU A 82 19.26 -8.56 -5.41
N ASP A 83 19.93 -7.93 -4.45
CA ASP A 83 20.08 -6.48 -4.47
C ASP A 83 20.93 -6.05 -5.67
N ILE A 84 20.49 -4.98 -6.34
CA ILE A 84 21.28 -4.38 -7.40
C ILE A 84 22.22 -3.36 -6.75
N ASP A 85 23.36 -3.86 -6.25
CA ASP A 85 24.39 -3.20 -5.43
C ASP A 85 24.21 -1.70 -5.12
N LYS A 86 24.43 -0.83 -6.12
CA LYS A 86 24.46 0.62 -5.91
C LYS A 86 23.08 1.26 -5.79
N HIS A 87 22.02 0.54 -6.12
CA HIS A 87 20.66 1.08 -6.16
C HIS A 87 19.97 0.88 -4.81
N GLN A 88 20.51 1.52 -3.79
CA GLN A 88 19.90 1.67 -2.47
C GLN A 88 19.87 3.16 -2.11
N TYR A 89 18.67 3.67 -1.85
CA TYR A 89 18.45 5.10 -1.69
C TYR A 89 17.61 5.41 -0.47
N GLY A 90 17.92 6.48 0.22
CA GLY A 90 17.08 7.03 1.28
C GLY A 90 17.76 7.04 2.64
N THR A 91 17.04 7.66 3.56
CA THR A 91 17.46 7.86 4.95
C THR A 91 16.35 7.34 5.86
N LEU A 92 16.69 6.37 6.71
CA LEU A 92 15.78 5.66 7.59
C LEU A 92 16.00 6.03 9.05
N HIS A 93 14.93 6.16 9.81
CA HIS A 93 14.98 6.42 11.24
C HIS A 93 14.87 5.12 12.04
N PHE A 94 15.44 5.12 13.24
CA PHE A 94 15.40 3.97 14.14
C PHE A 94 14.04 3.83 14.81
N TYR A 95 13.54 2.61 14.93
CA TYR A 95 12.31 2.30 15.64
C TYR A 95 12.42 2.59 17.13
N ASP A 96 11.38 3.24 17.67
CA ASP A 96 11.28 3.49 19.10
C ASP A 96 10.64 2.29 19.82
N LYS A 97 11.48 1.44 20.42
CA LYS A 97 11.02 0.27 21.20
C LYS A 97 10.14 0.62 22.40
N THR A 98 10.04 1.89 22.80
CA THR A 98 9.08 2.28 23.86
C THR A 98 7.63 2.15 23.38
N ILE A 99 7.40 2.18 22.07
CA ILE A 99 6.08 2.00 21.44
C ILE A 99 5.52 0.59 21.71
N ASP A 100 6.38 -0.42 21.88
CA ASP A 100 5.95 -1.80 22.17
C ASP A 100 5.24 -1.93 23.54
N ARG A 101 5.39 -0.94 24.42
CA ARG A 101 4.77 -0.89 25.75
C ARG A 101 3.40 -0.20 25.75
N VAL A 102 2.95 0.32 24.61
CA VAL A 102 1.63 0.96 24.49
C VAL A 102 0.54 -0.10 24.70
N SER A 103 -0.49 0.28 25.46
CA SER A 103 -1.65 -0.58 25.79
C SER A 103 -2.94 0.22 25.69
N VAL A 104 -4.11 -0.45 25.74
CA VAL A 104 -5.39 0.27 25.74
C VAL A 104 -5.57 1.14 26.99
N ARG A 105 -4.87 0.81 28.09
CA ARG A 105 -4.90 1.57 29.34
C ARG A 105 -3.99 2.80 29.31
N THR A 106 -2.93 2.75 28.51
CA THR A 106 -1.94 3.82 28.36
C THR A 106 -1.73 4.14 26.88
N PRO A 107 -2.76 4.69 26.19
CA PRO A 107 -2.68 4.96 24.77
C PRO A 107 -1.82 6.19 24.48
N ILE A 108 -1.15 6.19 23.31
CA ILE A 108 -0.49 7.37 22.76
C ILE A 108 -1.39 7.97 21.67
N THR A 109 -1.61 9.29 21.72
CA THR A 109 -2.40 9.98 20.70
C THR A 109 -1.60 10.08 19.40
N LEU A 110 -2.21 9.64 18.29
CA LEU A 110 -1.63 9.78 16.96
C LEU A 110 -1.52 11.27 16.59
N GLN A 111 -0.30 11.70 16.28
CA GLN A 111 0.03 13.07 15.89
C GLN A 111 0.00 13.20 14.37
N ARG A 112 -0.28 14.41 13.89
CA ARG A 112 -0.12 14.74 12.48
C ARG A 112 1.37 14.98 12.21
N CYS A 113 2.00 14.06 11.50
CA CYS A 113 3.38 14.17 11.11
C CYS A 113 3.49 14.83 9.73
N GLY A 114 4.26 15.92 9.62
CA GLY A 114 4.67 16.46 8.32
C GLY A 114 5.68 15.54 7.64
N GLY A 115 5.89 15.72 6.33
CA GLY A 115 6.82 14.93 5.52
C GLY A 115 6.31 14.72 4.10
N ASN A 116 7.17 14.27 3.21
CA ASN A 116 6.80 14.00 1.82
C ASN A 116 6.59 12.50 1.62
N PHE A 117 5.49 12.14 0.97
CA PHE A 117 5.19 10.76 0.57
C PHE A 117 5.23 10.68 -0.95
N TYR A 118 6.21 9.95 -1.47
CA TYR A 118 6.40 9.82 -2.91
C TYR A 118 5.63 8.60 -3.42
N ASN A 119 4.69 8.82 -4.34
CA ASN A 119 3.94 7.75 -4.98
C ASN A 119 4.36 7.58 -6.45
N VAL A 120 5.66 7.43 -6.69
CA VAL A 120 6.24 7.37 -8.04
C VAL A 120 5.91 6.03 -8.69
N THR A 121 5.36 6.11 -9.89
CA THR A 121 4.96 4.98 -10.73
C THR A 121 6.18 4.28 -11.36
N THR A 122 5.99 3.13 -12.01
CA THR A 122 7.11 2.35 -12.56
C THR A 122 7.78 3.08 -13.72
N THR A 123 6.99 3.71 -14.59
CA THR A 123 7.53 4.40 -15.78
C THR A 123 8.07 5.80 -15.49
N GLU A 124 7.70 6.39 -14.34
CA GLU A 124 8.23 7.68 -13.87
C GLU A 124 9.47 7.54 -12.97
N ASP A 125 9.90 6.31 -12.70
CA ASP A 125 11.06 6.05 -11.85
C ASP A 125 12.36 6.10 -12.67
N PRO A 126 13.23 7.11 -12.44
CA PRO A 126 14.47 7.29 -13.19
C PRO A 126 15.48 6.15 -12.96
N VAL A 127 15.43 5.47 -11.82
CA VAL A 127 16.32 4.33 -11.55
C VAL A 127 15.86 3.11 -12.34
N ILE A 128 14.55 2.85 -12.40
CA ILE A 128 14.00 1.79 -13.25
C ILE A 128 14.33 2.07 -14.72
N GLU A 129 14.21 3.31 -15.16
CA GLU A 129 14.58 3.72 -16.52
C GLU A 129 16.06 3.42 -16.80
N GLU A 130 16.96 3.81 -15.89
CA GLU A 130 18.41 3.53 -15.99
C GLU A 130 18.69 2.02 -16.08
N LEU A 131 18.13 1.23 -15.15
CA LEU A 131 18.31 -0.23 -15.10
C LEU A 131 17.80 -0.89 -16.39
N ALA A 132 16.66 -0.42 -16.90
CA ALA A 132 16.14 -0.87 -18.17
C ALA A 132 17.10 -0.52 -19.32
N GLN A 133 17.65 0.68 -19.39
CA GLN A 133 18.62 1.07 -20.44
C GLN A 133 19.90 0.24 -20.38
N GLN A 134 20.38 -0.10 -19.18
CA GLN A 134 21.54 -0.96 -18.96
C GLN A 134 21.28 -2.44 -19.28
N GLY A 135 20.02 -2.83 -19.55
CA GLY A 135 19.65 -4.21 -19.84
C GLY A 135 19.60 -5.11 -18.60
N ILE A 136 19.47 -4.52 -17.41
CA ILE A 136 19.32 -5.26 -16.17
C ILE A 136 17.85 -5.63 -16.02
N GLY A 137 17.52 -6.86 -16.42
CA GLY A 137 16.17 -7.40 -16.37
C GLY A 137 15.29 -7.06 -17.58
N ASN A 138 14.09 -7.64 -17.59
CA ASN A 138 13.13 -7.46 -18.67
C ASN A 138 11.67 -7.29 -18.23
N VAL A 139 11.39 -7.41 -16.93
CA VAL A 139 10.10 -7.05 -16.34
C VAL A 139 10.37 -6.05 -15.22
N PHE A 140 9.67 -4.93 -15.20
CA PHE A 140 9.88 -3.84 -14.25
C PHE A 140 8.57 -3.52 -13.52
N ALA A 141 8.64 -3.35 -12.19
CA ALA A 141 7.48 -3.05 -11.35
C ALA A 141 7.89 -2.40 -10.02
N THR A 142 6.89 -1.95 -9.25
CA THR A 142 7.05 -1.63 -7.82
C THR A 142 6.44 -2.73 -6.95
N ASP A 143 6.85 -2.78 -5.68
CA ASP A 143 6.41 -3.83 -4.76
C ASP A 143 4.89 -3.90 -4.57
N ILE A 144 4.18 -2.76 -4.56
CA ILE A 144 2.73 -2.71 -4.43
C ILE A 144 2.01 -3.27 -5.65
N ILE A 145 2.57 -3.08 -6.85
CA ILE A 145 2.04 -3.64 -8.10
C ILE A 145 2.18 -5.16 -8.07
N LEU A 146 3.37 -5.66 -7.73
CA LEU A 146 3.60 -7.11 -7.60
C LEU A 146 2.75 -7.72 -6.48
N ALA A 147 2.63 -7.05 -5.33
CA ALA A 147 1.79 -7.48 -4.22
C ALA A 147 0.31 -7.58 -4.63
N THR A 148 -0.18 -6.62 -5.42
CA THR A 148 -1.54 -6.65 -5.94
C THR A 148 -1.76 -7.84 -6.88
N LEU A 149 -0.82 -8.12 -7.80
CA LEU A 149 -0.90 -9.29 -8.68
C LEU A 149 -0.86 -10.62 -7.90
N MET A 150 0.07 -10.76 -6.96
CA MET A 150 0.24 -11.98 -6.16
C MET A 150 -0.94 -12.26 -5.22
N THR A 151 -1.70 -11.23 -4.86
CA THR A 151 -2.83 -11.34 -3.92
C THR A 151 -4.18 -11.12 -4.58
N ALA A 152 -4.23 -11.04 -5.92
CA ALA A 152 -5.44 -10.86 -6.72
C ALA A 152 -6.63 -11.74 -6.30
N PRO A 153 -6.48 -13.05 -5.98
CA PRO A 153 -7.61 -13.90 -5.57
C PRO A 153 -8.30 -13.50 -4.27
N ARG A 154 -7.72 -12.58 -3.48
CA ARG A 154 -8.30 -12.06 -2.24
C ARG A 154 -9.05 -10.73 -2.44
N SER A 155 -8.93 -10.11 -3.61
CA SER A 155 -9.54 -8.81 -3.88
C SER A 155 -11.05 -8.92 -4.11
N VAL A 156 -11.78 -7.92 -3.62
CA VAL A 156 -13.22 -7.75 -3.83
C VAL A 156 -13.48 -6.47 -4.60
N TYR A 157 -12.77 -5.39 -4.26
CA TYR A 157 -12.85 -4.12 -4.97
C TYR A 157 -12.05 -4.18 -6.27
N SER A 158 -12.55 -3.47 -7.30
CA SER A 158 -11.89 -3.41 -8.60
C SER A 158 -10.57 -2.66 -8.50
N TRP A 159 -9.55 -3.17 -9.18
CA TRP A 159 -8.26 -2.54 -9.40
C TRP A 159 -7.79 -2.86 -10.81
N ASP A 160 -6.79 -2.12 -11.29
CA ASP A 160 -6.20 -2.34 -12.60
C ASP A 160 -4.72 -1.96 -12.61
N ILE A 161 -3.99 -2.57 -13.54
CA ILE A 161 -2.56 -2.37 -13.81
C ILE A 161 -2.42 -2.16 -15.31
N VAL A 162 -1.58 -1.21 -15.71
CA VAL A 162 -1.24 -0.93 -17.10
C VAL A 162 0.06 -1.66 -17.44
N ALA A 163 0.04 -2.47 -18.48
CA ALA A 163 1.23 -3.16 -18.96
C ALA A 163 1.77 -2.46 -20.22
N HIS A 164 2.95 -1.84 -20.12
CA HIS A 164 3.65 -1.25 -21.26
C HIS A 164 4.70 -2.23 -21.78
N ARG A 165 4.54 -2.68 -23.03
CA ARG A 165 5.54 -3.53 -23.70
C ARG A 165 6.33 -2.68 -24.70
N VAL A 166 7.65 -2.60 -24.50
CA VAL A 166 8.58 -1.89 -25.40
C VAL A 166 9.67 -2.86 -25.81
N GLY A 167 9.59 -3.34 -27.06
CA GLY A 167 10.42 -4.44 -27.54
C GLY A 167 10.26 -5.68 -26.66
N ASP A 168 11.36 -6.08 -26.03
CA ASP A 168 11.45 -7.27 -25.18
C ASP A 168 11.36 -6.97 -23.68
N LYS A 169 10.97 -5.74 -23.31
CA LYS A 169 10.79 -5.29 -21.92
C LYS A 169 9.31 -5.06 -21.62
N LEU A 170 8.92 -5.40 -20.40
CA LEU A 170 7.58 -5.22 -19.86
C LEU A 170 7.65 -4.32 -18.63
N PHE A 171 6.91 -3.22 -18.63
CA PHE A 171 6.76 -2.32 -17.49
C PHE A 171 5.33 -2.47 -16.96
N LEU A 172 5.19 -2.91 -15.72
CA LEU A 172 3.92 -3.01 -15.03
C LEU A 172 3.72 -1.73 -14.23
N ASP A 173 2.68 -0.99 -14.57
CA ASP A 173 2.45 0.34 -14.05
C ASP A 173 1.04 0.54 -13.50
N LYS A 174 0.85 1.61 -12.73
CA LYS A 174 -0.45 2.01 -12.19
C LYS A 174 -0.83 3.38 -12.74
N ARG A 175 -2.12 3.58 -12.99
CA ARG A 175 -2.62 4.86 -13.52
C ARG A 175 -2.53 5.98 -12.51
N ASP A 176 -2.20 7.18 -12.98
CA ASP A 176 -2.60 8.36 -12.23
C ASP A 176 -4.12 8.53 -12.34
N THR A 177 -4.80 8.49 -11.20
CA THR A 177 -6.26 8.63 -11.12
C THR A 177 -6.67 10.04 -10.73
N GLY A 178 -5.71 10.95 -10.46
CA GLY A 178 -5.96 12.29 -9.94
C GLY A 178 -6.61 12.33 -8.54
N GLY A 179 -6.92 11.16 -7.97
CA GLY A 179 -7.47 11.02 -6.62
C GLY A 179 -6.38 10.88 -5.56
N ILE A 180 -6.79 10.89 -4.29
CA ILE A 180 -5.89 10.75 -3.14
C ILE A 180 -5.12 9.42 -3.15
N SER A 181 -5.72 8.36 -3.70
CA SER A 181 -5.07 7.06 -3.86
C SER A 181 -5.59 6.32 -5.10
N ASN A 182 -4.67 5.76 -5.90
CA ASN A 182 -5.00 4.77 -6.92
C ASN A 182 -5.56 3.49 -6.24
N PRO A 183 -6.53 2.76 -6.84
CA PRO A 183 -7.05 1.48 -6.30
C PRO A 183 -5.98 0.45 -5.89
N VAL A 184 -4.85 0.38 -6.59
CA VAL A 184 -3.67 -0.45 -6.26
C VAL A 184 -3.06 -0.04 -4.91
N ASP A 185 -2.93 1.27 -4.68
CA ASP A 185 -2.35 1.87 -3.47
C ASP A 185 -3.36 2.02 -2.32
N ALA A 186 -4.66 1.90 -2.62
CA ALA A 186 -5.72 2.14 -1.67
C ALA A 186 -5.61 1.17 -0.48
N LEU A 187 -5.60 1.74 0.73
CA LEU A 187 -5.71 1.00 1.98
C LEU A 187 -7.18 0.77 2.28
N THR A 188 -7.75 -0.24 1.62
CA THR A 188 -9.16 -0.59 1.76
C THR A 188 -9.51 -0.96 3.21
N VAL A 189 -10.72 -0.63 3.64
CA VAL A 189 -11.19 -0.87 5.01
C VAL A 189 -12.42 -1.76 4.95
N SER A 190 -12.36 -2.89 5.66
CA SER A 190 -13.43 -3.88 5.74
C SER A 190 -13.87 -4.43 4.36
N GLU A 191 -12.96 -4.46 3.38
CA GLU A 191 -13.23 -4.92 2.00
C GLU A 191 -13.76 -6.36 1.93
N THR A 192 -13.20 -7.25 2.75
CA THR A 192 -13.52 -8.68 2.75
C THR A 192 -14.48 -9.06 3.87
N SER A 193 -15.11 -8.08 4.53
CA SER A 193 -16.13 -8.34 5.53
C SER A 193 -17.41 -8.94 4.90
N GLY A 194 -18.27 -9.49 5.76
CA GLY A 194 -19.59 -9.96 5.34
C GLY A 194 -20.41 -8.83 4.69
N ASP A 195 -20.39 -7.66 5.32
CA ASP A 195 -21.07 -6.44 4.90
C ASP A 195 -20.05 -5.28 4.74
N PRO A 196 -19.44 -5.13 3.55
CA PRO A 196 -18.41 -4.12 3.32
C PRO A 196 -19.02 -2.72 3.20
N PRO A 197 -18.27 -1.65 3.56
CA PRO A 197 -18.75 -0.28 3.42
C PRO A 197 -19.16 0.06 1.98
N SER A 198 -20.28 0.75 1.80
CA SER A 198 -20.72 1.23 0.48
C SER A 198 -19.83 2.36 -0.03
N PHE A 199 -19.59 2.42 -1.34
CA PHE A 199 -18.90 3.54 -1.99
C PHE A 199 -19.77 4.81 -2.09
N GLU A 200 -21.09 4.65 -2.20
CA GLU A 200 -22.06 5.74 -2.32
C GLU A 200 -22.76 6.06 -0.98
N GLY A 201 -22.25 5.47 0.12
CA GLY A 201 -22.78 5.70 1.45
C GLY A 201 -22.74 7.18 1.84
N ALA A 202 -23.84 7.68 2.41
CA ALA A 202 -23.86 9.01 3.00
C ALA A 202 -23.04 9.03 4.31
N GLY A 203 -22.34 10.14 4.56
CA GLY A 203 -21.55 10.33 5.77
C GLY A 203 -20.10 9.84 5.63
N ILE A 204 -19.39 9.79 6.76
CA ILE A 204 -17.93 9.56 6.82
C ILE A 204 -17.52 8.08 6.66
N ASN A 205 -18.46 7.15 6.81
CA ASN A 205 -18.20 5.71 6.81
C ASN A 205 -18.38 5.06 5.42
N ASN A 206 -18.22 5.83 4.34
CA ASN A 206 -18.19 5.26 2.99
C ASN A 206 -16.78 4.72 2.68
N ALA A 207 -16.69 3.76 1.76
CA ALA A 207 -15.44 3.06 1.44
C ALA A 207 -14.30 4.01 1.03
N LYS A 208 -14.61 5.11 0.34
CA LYS A 208 -13.62 6.08 -0.15
C LYS A 208 -13.04 6.93 0.98
N ASP A 209 -13.90 7.43 1.85
CA ASP A 209 -13.49 8.28 2.98
C ASP A 209 -12.74 7.44 4.03
N LEU A 210 -13.20 6.22 4.31
CA LEU A 210 -12.49 5.29 5.19
C LEU A 210 -11.10 4.91 4.65
N ALA A 211 -10.97 4.65 3.34
CA ALA A 211 -9.66 4.37 2.73
C ALA A 211 -8.72 5.60 2.80
N THR A 212 -9.27 6.79 2.63
CA THR A 212 -8.54 8.06 2.75
C THR A 212 -8.06 8.27 4.19
N GLU A 213 -8.91 8.03 5.18
CA GLU A 213 -8.54 8.10 6.59
C GLU A 213 -7.48 7.06 6.95
N ALA A 214 -7.64 5.81 6.49
CA ALA A 214 -6.67 4.74 6.72
C ALA A 214 -5.29 5.06 6.14
N LEU A 215 -5.23 5.73 4.97
CA LEU A 215 -4.00 6.24 4.38
C LEU A 215 -3.33 7.26 5.30
N PHE A 216 -4.06 8.26 5.78
CA PHE A 216 -3.51 9.26 6.69
C PHE A 216 -3.06 8.65 8.02
N ILE A 217 -3.81 7.69 8.58
CA ILE A 217 -3.41 6.97 9.79
C ILE A 217 -2.10 6.23 9.56
N ASN A 218 -1.95 5.49 8.46
CA ASN A 218 -0.72 4.77 8.13
C ASN A 218 0.47 5.71 7.95
N GLN A 219 0.28 6.80 7.19
CA GLN A 219 1.33 7.80 6.95
C GLN A 219 1.84 8.45 8.24
N ASN A 220 0.93 8.82 9.14
CA ASN A 220 1.28 9.42 10.42
C ASN A 220 1.92 8.40 11.37
N PHE A 221 1.32 7.22 11.51
CA PHE A 221 1.79 6.17 12.42
C PHE A 221 3.22 5.76 12.08
N ARG A 222 3.48 5.49 10.79
CA ARG A 222 4.82 5.16 10.29
C ARG A 222 5.89 6.17 10.71
N ARG A 223 5.57 7.47 10.73
CA ARG A 223 6.53 8.51 11.09
C ARG A 223 6.65 8.72 12.59
N GLN A 224 5.57 8.48 13.35
CA GLN A 224 5.50 8.71 14.79
C GLN A 224 6.24 7.65 15.60
N VAL A 225 6.26 6.39 15.14
CA VAL A 225 6.91 5.29 15.86
C VAL A 225 8.44 5.22 15.66
N LEU A 226 9.00 6.22 14.99
CA LEU A 226 10.42 6.31 14.69
C LEU A 226 11.05 7.47 15.45
N LYS A 227 12.28 7.26 15.92
CA LYS A 227 13.08 8.27 16.61
C LYS A 227 13.68 9.24 15.60
N ARG A 228 13.19 10.48 15.62
CA ARG A 228 13.59 11.56 14.70
C ARG A 228 14.60 12.55 15.30
N ASN A 229 14.92 12.38 16.57
CA ASN A 229 15.91 13.16 17.31
C ASN A 229 17.29 12.49 17.36
N GLU A 230 17.41 11.26 16.84
CA GLU A 230 18.66 10.50 16.75
C GLU A 230 19.24 10.56 15.32
N HIS A 231 20.51 10.19 15.16
CA HIS A 231 21.14 10.13 13.84
C HIS A 231 20.48 9.02 13.02
N PRO A 232 19.99 9.32 11.79
CA PRO A 232 19.34 8.32 10.96
C PRO A 232 20.37 7.37 10.33
N TYR A 233 19.89 6.20 9.92
CA TYR A 233 20.61 5.27 9.06
C TYR A 233 20.54 5.75 7.60
N VAL A 234 21.70 5.90 6.96
CA VAL A 234 21.81 6.38 5.57
C VAL A 234 22.17 5.19 4.70
N MET A 235 21.37 4.93 3.65
CA MET A 235 21.68 3.91 2.65
C MET A 235 22.85 4.34 1.75
N ALA A 236 23.26 3.51 0.78
CA ALA A 236 24.34 3.81 -0.16
C ALA A 236 24.22 5.21 -0.79
N HIS A 237 22.99 5.63 -1.12
CA HIS A 237 22.66 7.00 -1.47
C HIS A 237 21.64 7.58 -0.48
N PRO A 238 21.83 8.82 0.02
CA PRO A 238 20.95 9.40 1.04
C PRO A 238 19.55 9.73 0.54
N ARG A 239 19.38 9.94 -0.77
CA ARG A 239 18.14 10.41 -1.41
C ARG A 239 17.93 9.69 -2.74
N ALA A 240 16.68 9.32 -3.03
CA ALA A 240 16.33 8.76 -4.33
C ALA A 240 16.28 9.86 -5.41
N PRO A 241 16.59 9.56 -6.69
CA PRO A 241 16.66 10.58 -7.74
C PRO A 241 15.31 11.27 -8.05
N PHE A 242 14.19 10.68 -7.64
CA PHE A 242 12.86 11.27 -7.79
C PHE A 242 12.44 12.19 -6.64
N GLU A 243 13.21 12.26 -5.55
CA GLU A 243 12.90 13.11 -4.40
C GLU A 243 13.17 14.59 -4.70
N GLU A 244 12.24 15.47 -4.30
CA GLU A 244 12.41 16.92 -4.43
C GLU A 244 13.51 17.45 -3.50
N GLU A 245 14.22 18.50 -3.92
CA GLU A 245 15.27 19.13 -3.13
C GLU A 245 14.76 19.62 -1.77
N GLY A 246 15.41 19.19 -0.68
CA GLY A 246 14.95 19.44 0.70
C GLY A 246 13.80 18.54 1.17
N GLY A 247 13.31 17.62 0.34
CA GLY A 247 12.30 16.64 0.73
C GLY A 247 12.89 15.50 1.57
N GLU A 248 12.19 15.13 2.64
CA GLU A 248 12.53 13.99 3.50
C GLU A 248 11.43 12.92 3.40
N SER A 249 11.67 11.86 2.63
CA SER A 249 10.71 10.74 2.52
C SER A 249 10.57 9.99 3.84
N GLY A 250 11.68 9.82 4.56
CA GLY A 250 11.76 8.91 5.71
C GLY A 250 11.52 7.46 5.30
N CYS A 251 11.87 7.10 4.07
CA CYS A 251 11.77 5.75 3.51
C CYS A 251 13.10 5.41 2.83
N GLY A 252 13.39 4.10 2.77
CA GLY A 252 14.48 3.54 2.00
C GLY A 252 13.92 2.82 0.77
N TYR A 253 14.58 2.93 -0.36
CA TYR A 253 14.24 2.29 -1.62
C TYR A 253 15.39 1.37 -2.03
N ARG A 254 15.09 0.09 -2.29
CA ARG A 254 16.06 -0.88 -2.78
C ARG A 254 15.54 -1.49 -4.08
N TYR A 255 16.41 -1.57 -5.07
CA TYR A 255 16.10 -2.21 -6.34
C TYR A 255 16.65 -3.62 -6.32
N ARG A 256 15.75 -4.59 -6.54
CA ARG A 256 16.07 -6.01 -6.44
C ARG A 256 15.69 -6.74 -7.70
N LYS A 257 16.43 -7.80 -8.02
CA LYS A 257 16.22 -8.64 -9.20
C LYS A 257 15.84 -10.07 -8.80
N TRP A 258 14.86 -10.65 -9.51
CA TRP A 258 14.50 -12.07 -9.41
C TRP A 258 14.50 -12.72 -10.79
N THR A 259 14.94 -13.97 -10.85
CA THR A 259 14.82 -14.79 -12.06
C THR A 259 13.67 -15.78 -11.88
N LEU A 260 12.62 -15.66 -12.71
CA LEU A 260 11.38 -16.46 -12.62
C LEU A 260 11.38 -17.67 -13.57
N GLY A 261 12.55 -18.07 -14.07
CA GLY A 261 12.68 -19.13 -15.07
C GLY A 261 12.74 -18.59 -16.49
N LYS A 262 12.17 -19.30 -17.46
CA LYS A 262 12.22 -18.96 -18.89
C LYS A 262 10.81 -18.80 -19.46
N ASN A 263 10.66 -17.88 -20.40
CA ASN A 263 9.41 -17.70 -21.15
C ASN A 263 9.24 -18.78 -22.23
N ALA A 264 8.12 -18.73 -22.96
CA ALA A 264 7.79 -19.66 -24.05
C ALA A 264 8.87 -19.73 -25.16
N ASN A 265 9.66 -18.67 -25.32
CA ASN A 265 10.75 -18.59 -26.30
C ASN A 265 12.11 -19.00 -25.73
N GLY A 266 12.15 -19.54 -24.50
CA GLY A 266 13.38 -19.95 -23.82
C GLY A 266 14.23 -18.82 -23.25
N LYS A 267 13.77 -17.55 -23.31
CA LYS A 267 14.48 -16.39 -22.74
C LYS A 267 14.22 -16.29 -21.24
N PRO A 268 15.21 -15.98 -20.39
CA PRO A 268 14.98 -15.79 -18.96
C PRO A 268 13.98 -14.67 -18.69
N ILE A 269 13.15 -14.83 -17.66
CA ILE A 269 12.27 -13.79 -17.13
C ILE A 269 12.96 -13.22 -15.90
N GLU A 270 13.40 -11.97 -15.99
CA GLU A 270 14.14 -11.26 -14.94
C GLU A 270 13.32 -10.05 -14.49
N VAL A 271 12.77 -10.14 -13.29
CA VAL A 271 11.94 -9.09 -12.69
C VAL A 271 12.82 -8.18 -11.86
N VAL A 272 12.82 -6.89 -12.18
CA VAL A 272 13.38 -5.82 -11.36
C VAL A 272 12.23 -5.13 -10.63
N CYS A 273 12.32 -5.08 -9.31
CA CYS A 273 11.33 -4.45 -8.46
C CYS A 273 11.97 -3.36 -7.60
N ARG A 274 11.34 -2.18 -7.56
CA ARG A 274 11.57 -1.22 -6.47
C ARG A 274 10.85 -1.71 -5.22
N THR A 275 11.58 -1.88 -4.14
CA THR A 275 11.08 -2.27 -2.83
C THR A 275 11.32 -1.15 -1.83
N GLU A 276 10.45 -1.02 -0.83
CA GLU A 276 10.49 0.09 0.11
C GLU A 276 10.74 -0.39 1.55
N HIS A 277 11.39 0.41 2.38
CA HIS A 277 11.56 0.18 3.81
C HIS A 277 11.11 1.43 4.57
N ASP A 278 10.45 1.22 5.71
CA ASP A 278 9.82 2.28 6.48
C ASP A 278 10.67 2.76 7.66
N GLY A 279 11.57 1.90 8.17
CA GLY A 279 12.47 2.21 9.28
C GLY A 279 13.55 1.15 9.45
N VAL A 280 14.38 1.32 10.47
CA VAL A 280 15.39 0.34 10.88
C VAL A 280 15.34 0.09 12.39
N MET A 281 15.89 -1.04 12.85
CA MET A 281 16.19 -1.26 14.25
C MET A 281 17.54 -1.96 14.42
N ALA A 282 18.16 -1.78 15.58
CA ALA A 282 19.31 -2.58 15.96
C ALA A 282 18.86 -3.99 16.37
N GLY A 283 19.37 -4.98 15.65
CA GLY A 283 19.19 -6.39 15.94
C GLY A 283 19.99 -6.84 17.17
N PRO A 284 19.75 -8.06 17.68
CA PRO A 284 20.41 -8.58 18.88
C PRO A 284 21.95 -8.63 18.77
N SER A 285 22.46 -8.87 17.56
CA SER A 285 23.89 -8.96 17.25
C SER A 285 24.54 -7.62 16.91
N GLY A 286 23.78 -6.52 16.92
CA GLY A 286 24.23 -5.18 16.49
C GLY A 286 23.99 -4.88 15.01
N ASP A 287 23.54 -5.87 14.22
CA ASP A 287 23.22 -5.69 12.80
C ASP A 287 21.97 -4.82 12.62
N VAL A 288 21.91 -4.08 11.51
CA VAL A 288 20.74 -3.27 11.16
C VAL A 288 19.66 -4.17 10.55
N GLN A 289 18.47 -4.13 11.12
CA GLN A 289 17.29 -4.82 10.62
C GLN A 289 16.34 -3.82 9.97
N TYR A 290 15.92 -4.08 8.74
CA TYR A 290 14.95 -3.23 8.05
C TYR A 290 13.53 -3.55 8.50
N LEU A 291 12.69 -2.52 8.54
CA LEU A 291 11.32 -2.62 9.00
C LEU A 291 10.34 -2.23 7.90
N THR A 292 9.23 -2.94 7.87
CA THR A 292 8.01 -2.49 7.22
C THR A 292 6.99 -2.16 8.30
N ILE A 293 6.47 -0.94 8.27
CA ILE A 293 5.58 -0.43 9.32
C ILE A 293 4.25 -0.12 8.67
N LYS A 294 3.21 -0.82 9.11
CA LYS A 294 1.82 -0.63 8.70
C LYS A 294 0.98 -0.38 9.94
N SER A 295 -0.22 0.13 9.77
CA SER A 295 -1.17 0.25 10.87
C SER A 295 -2.55 -0.26 10.49
N PHE A 296 -3.11 -1.05 11.39
CA PHE A 296 -4.55 -1.32 11.39
C PHE A 296 -5.31 -0.08 11.88
N ASN A 297 -6.58 0.02 11.46
CA ASN A 297 -7.48 1.07 11.91
C ASN A 297 -8.85 0.48 12.27
N GLU A 298 -9.30 0.75 13.49
CA GLU A 298 -10.67 0.51 13.92
C GLU A 298 -11.51 1.74 13.56
N TRP A 299 -12.64 1.53 12.86
CA TRP A 299 -13.65 2.55 12.65
C TRP A 299 -14.85 2.28 13.57
N ASP A 300 -16.09 2.38 13.09
CA ASP A 300 -17.26 2.06 13.92
C ASP A 300 -17.38 0.54 14.14
N SER A 301 -17.04 0.07 15.35
CA SER A 301 -17.09 -1.35 15.72
C SER A 301 -18.51 -1.92 15.68
N SER A 302 -19.54 -1.08 15.88
CA SER A 302 -20.95 -1.49 15.81
C SER A 302 -21.44 -1.72 14.38
N GLN A 303 -20.82 -1.05 13.40
CA GLN A 303 -21.20 -1.17 11.98
C GLN A 303 -20.29 -2.13 11.22
N SER A 304 -19.01 -2.21 11.59
CA SER A 304 -18.00 -3.02 10.90
C SER A 304 -18.16 -4.53 11.09
N GLY A 305 -19.05 -4.97 11.98
CA GLY A 305 -19.13 -6.36 12.43
C GLY A 305 -17.86 -6.80 13.16
N GLY A 306 -17.11 -5.84 13.71
CA GLY A 306 -15.84 -6.02 14.39
C GLY A 306 -15.97 -6.20 15.89
N VAL A 307 -14.81 -6.35 16.54
CA VAL A 307 -14.68 -6.44 17.99
C VAL A 307 -14.20 -5.08 18.50
N ASP A 308 -14.73 -4.57 19.61
CA ASP A 308 -14.25 -3.30 20.21
C ASP A 308 -12.82 -3.47 20.77
N TRP A 309 -11.85 -2.79 20.14
CA TRP A 309 -10.44 -2.89 20.49
C TRP A 309 -10.15 -2.34 21.89
N ARG A 310 -10.87 -1.30 22.35
CA ARG A 310 -10.65 -0.72 23.69
C ARG A 310 -10.93 -1.75 24.80
N VAL A 311 -11.83 -2.68 24.54
CA VAL A 311 -12.21 -3.74 25.48
C VAL A 311 -11.34 -4.98 25.30
N LYS A 312 -10.95 -5.31 24.07
CA LYS A 312 -10.48 -6.66 23.71
C LYS A 312 -9.01 -6.75 23.34
N LEU A 313 -8.36 -5.64 22.99
CA LEU A 313 -6.98 -5.68 22.50
C LEU A 313 -5.99 -6.17 23.58
N ASP A 314 -6.13 -5.77 24.85
CA ASP A 314 -5.19 -6.23 25.89
C ASP A 314 -5.39 -7.70 26.28
N GLY A 315 -6.64 -8.18 26.33
CA GLY A 315 -6.97 -9.53 26.81
C GLY A 315 -7.17 -10.60 25.72
N GLN A 316 -7.47 -10.19 24.49
CA GLN A 316 -7.87 -11.06 23.38
C GLN A 316 -7.25 -10.64 22.04
N LYS A 317 -5.94 -10.30 22.04
CA LYS A 317 -5.18 -9.91 20.83
C LYS A 317 -5.44 -10.81 19.62
N GLY A 318 -5.44 -12.13 19.84
CA GLY A 318 -5.69 -13.11 18.78
C GLY A 318 -7.08 -12.99 18.15
N ALA A 319 -8.11 -12.67 18.93
CA ALA A 319 -9.46 -12.48 18.42
C ALA A 319 -9.59 -11.20 17.58
N VAL A 320 -8.93 -10.11 18.01
CA VAL A 320 -8.85 -8.87 17.25
C VAL A 320 -8.14 -9.13 15.91
N LEU A 321 -6.96 -9.75 15.95
CA LEU A 321 -6.20 -10.07 14.74
C LEU A 321 -6.97 -11.00 13.79
N ALA A 322 -7.66 -12.02 14.30
CA ALA A 322 -8.48 -12.91 13.47
C ALA A 322 -9.63 -12.15 12.79
N THR A 323 -10.23 -11.19 13.48
CA THR A 323 -11.28 -10.31 12.93
C THR A 323 -10.72 -9.43 11.82
N GLU A 324 -9.54 -8.84 12.03
CA GLU A 324 -8.85 -8.03 11.02
C GLU A 324 -8.44 -8.85 9.79
N ILE A 325 -7.92 -10.07 9.98
CA ILE A 325 -7.59 -10.98 8.87
C ILE A 325 -8.83 -11.29 8.03
N LYS A 326 -9.98 -11.50 8.68
CA LYS A 326 -11.24 -11.78 8.00
C LYS A 326 -11.75 -10.56 7.23
N ASN A 327 -11.75 -9.38 7.85
CA ASN A 327 -12.37 -8.19 7.29
C ASN A 327 -11.47 -7.44 6.30
N ASN A 328 -10.15 -7.60 6.40
CA ASN A 328 -9.16 -6.86 5.61
C ASN A 328 -8.19 -7.80 4.85
N SER A 329 -8.63 -9.02 4.49
CA SER A 329 -7.76 -10.09 4.00
C SER A 329 -6.87 -9.70 2.81
N CYS A 330 -7.41 -8.94 1.85
CA CYS A 330 -6.63 -8.46 0.71
C CYS A 330 -5.53 -7.48 1.13
N LYS A 331 -5.86 -6.51 2.00
CA LYS A 331 -4.91 -5.51 2.51
C LYS A 331 -3.77 -6.16 3.27
N LEU A 332 -4.07 -7.07 4.21
CA LEU A 332 -3.04 -7.78 4.97
C LEU A 332 -2.17 -8.63 4.04
N ALA A 333 -2.76 -9.36 3.09
CA ALA A 333 -1.99 -10.17 2.16
C ALA A 333 -1.03 -9.31 1.32
N LYS A 334 -1.47 -8.14 0.83
CA LYS A 334 -0.60 -7.19 0.12
C LYS A 334 0.58 -6.77 0.99
N TRP A 335 0.33 -6.39 2.25
CA TRP A 335 1.39 -6.02 3.19
C TRP A 335 2.37 -7.16 3.47
N THR A 336 1.88 -8.38 3.69
CA THR A 336 2.73 -9.56 3.89
C THR A 336 3.57 -9.88 2.66
N VAL A 337 2.99 -9.75 1.46
CA VAL A 337 3.75 -9.94 0.21
C VAL A 337 4.80 -8.86 0.05
N GLN A 338 4.50 -7.59 0.35
CA GLN A 338 5.50 -6.52 0.31
C GLN A 338 6.70 -6.86 1.22
N VAL A 339 6.46 -7.28 2.46
CA VAL A 339 7.52 -7.74 3.39
C VAL A 339 8.32 -8.91 2.81
N ARG A 340 7.64 -9.90 2.24
CA ARG A 340 8.31 -11.06 1.65
C ARG A 340 9.13 -10.67 0.42
N THR A 341 8.61 -9.83 -0.49
CA THR A 341 9.37 -9.33 -1.64
C THR A 341 10.55 -8.45 -1.21
N ARG A 342 10.54 -7.90 0.01
CA ARG A 342 11.65 -7.13 0.57
C ARG A 342 12.76 -8.02 1.14
N PHE A 343 12.49 -9.31 1.44
CA PHE A 343 13.33 -10.42 1.98
C PHE A 343 14.38 -10.14 3.08
N ASP A 344 14.64 -8.89 3.46
CA ASP A 344 15.44 -8.44 4.61
C ASP A 344 14.63 -7.55 5.56
N ALA A 345 13.32 -7.39 5.33
CA ALA A 345 12.42 -6.84 6.33
C ALA A 345 12.22 -7.92 7.41
N ASN A 346 13.13 -7.94 8.38
CA ASN A 346 13.21 -8.98 9.41
C ASN A 346 11.97 -8.98 10.31
N GLU A 347 11.30 -7.83 10.43
CA GLU A 347 10.10 -7.67 11.24
C GLU A 347 9.04 -6.84 10.50
N LEU A 348 7.79 -7.26 10.65
CA LEU A 348 6.61 -6.50 10.26
C LEU A 348 5.95 -5.96 11.52
N ILE A 349 5.88 -4.64 11.62
CA ILE A 349 5.27 -3.95 12.75
C ILE A 349 3.87 -3.49 12.31
N PHE A 350 2.86 -3.84 13.10
CA PHE A 350 1.45 -3.52 12.90
C PHE A 350 0.94 -2.46 13.86
#